data_AF-A0A914KYS7-F1
#
_entry.id   AF-A0A914KYS7-F1
#
_cell.length_a   1.000
_cell.length_b   1.000
_cell.length_c   1.000
_cell.angle_alpha   90.00
_cell.angle_beta   90.00
_cell.angle_gamma   90.00
#
_symmetry.space_group_name_H-M   'P 1'
#
loop_
_entity.id
_entity.type
_entity.pdbx_description
1 polymer ?
#
loop_
_entity_poly.entity_id
_entity_poly.type
_entity_poly.pdbx_seq_one_letter_code
_entity_poly.pdbx_strand_id
1 'polypeptide(L)'
;MLVREYRIVMPMTTAEFQIGRAFAYMETARKQTHKGEGVEIVQDDPFDNIPLCHGRYNEGQFTHKIYHHRQLAREMTHFPGAEKLVGLEHRKINFKFHQQIFTSIDSWFGLTWDEVREQEVQLRTELDTQRAAYGLCFFSLR
;
A
#
# COMPACT_ATOMS: atom_id res chain seq x y z
N MET A 1 5.50 -22.89 2.63
CA MET A 1 6.20 -21.59 2.76
C MET A 1 7.18 -21.43 1.61
N LEU A 2 6.77 -20.71 0.58
CA LEU A 2 7.58 -20.39 -0.58
C LEU A 2 8.19 -18.99 -0.42
N VAL A 3 9.52 -18.88 -0.43
CA VAL A 3 10.23 -17.58 -0.37
C VAL A 3 10.75 -17.22 -1.75
N ARG A 4 10.55 -15.96 -2.17
CA ARG A 4 11.06 -15.41 -3.43
C ARG A 4 11.63 -14.02 -3.21
N GLU A 5 12.82 -13.78 -3.76
CA GLU A 5 13.45 -12.47 -3.77
C GLU A 5 13.20 -11.78 -5.13
N TYR A 6 12.71 -10.54 -5.11
CA TYR A 6 12.52 -9.72 -6.30
C TYR A 6 13.53 -8.59 -6.28
N ARG A 7 14.47 -8.58 -7.23
CA ARG A 7 15.46 -7.51 -7.37
C ARG A 7 14.97 -6.53 -8.43
N ILE A 8 14.69 -5.30 -8.03
CA ILE A 8 14.14 -4.26 -8.89
C ILE A 8 15.13 -3.10 -8.88
N VAL A 9 15.84 -2.93 -9.99
CA VAL A 9 16.79 -1.82 -10.16
C VAL A 9 16.00 -0.58 -10.56
N MET A 10 16.20 0.52 -9.84
CA MET A 10 15.55 1.80 -10.12
C MET A 10 16.62 2.85 -10.45
N PRO A 11 16.41 3.70 -11.47
CA PRO A 11 17.37 4.74 -11.87
C PRO A 11 17.22 5.99 -10.99
N MET A 12 17.27 5.82 -9.67
CA MET A 12 17.14 6.89 -8.67
C MET A 12 17.85 6.48 -7.39
N THR A 13 18.14 7.46 -6.53
CA THR A 13 18.73 7.24 -5.21
C THR A 13 17.72 6.63 -4.24
N THR A 14 18.21 6.11 -3.11
CA THR A 14 17.34 5.58 -2.05
C THR A 14 16.44 6.65 -1.45
N ALA A 15 16.92 7.89 -1.31
CA ALA A 15 16.13 8.99 -0.74
C ALA A 15 14.96 9.38 -1.67
N GLU A 16 15.24 9.54 -2.96
CA GLU A 16 14.22 9.80 -3.99
C GLU A 16 13.20 8.66 -4.07
N PHE A 17 13.67 7.40 -4.02
CA PHE A 17 12.79 6.24 -4.05
C PHE A 17 11.82 6.21 -2.87
N GLN A 18 12.23 6.62 -1.66
CA GLN A 18 11.35 6.64 -0.50
C GLN A 18 10.17 7.60 -0.67
N ILE A 19 10.42 8.79 -1.22
CA ILE A 19 9.38 9.80 -1.54
C ILE A 19 8.50 9.32 -2.69
N GLY A 20 9.10 8.89 -3.80
CA GLY A 20 8.36 8.39 -4.97
C GLY A 20 7.50 7.17 -4.66
N ARG A 21 7.97 6.28 -3.78
CA ARG A 21 7.19 5.14 -3.26
C ARG A 21 5.97 5.60 -2.47
N ALA A 22 6.12 6.58 -1.58
CA ALA A 22 5.01 7.10 -0.78
C ALA A 22 3.95 7.74 -1.70
N PHE A 23 4.39 8.59 -2.63
CA PHE A 23 3.52 9.19 -3.64
C PHE A 23 2.77 8.15 -4.48
N ALA A 24 3.50 7.19 -5.07
CA ALA A 24 2.90 6.16 -5.89
C ALA A 24 1.90 5.31 -5.11
N TYR A 25 2.18 5.00 -3.84
CA TYR A 25 1.24 4.33 -2.95
C TYR A 25 -0.06 5.12 -2.79
N MET A 26 0.03 6.42 -2.50
CA MET A 26 -1.16 7.27 -2.33
C MET A 26 -2.00 7.31 -3.60
N GLU A 27 -1.36 7.47 -4.76
CA GLU A 27 -2.02 7.44 -6.06
C GLU A 27 -2.68 6.10 -6.37
N THR A 28 -2.02 4.98 -6.06
CA THR A 28 -2.62 3.65 -6.21
C THR A 28 -3.81 3.47 -5.26
N ALA A 29 -3.72 3.95 -4.01
CA ALA A 29 -4.80 3.86 -3.04
C ALA A 29 -6.05 4.64 -3.48
N ARG A 30 -5.88 5.86 -4.01
CA ARG A 30 -6.98 6.65 -4.60
C ARG A 30 -7.64 5.91 -5.78
N LYS A 31 -6.85 5.31 -6.67
CA LYS A 31 -7.36 4.61 -7.87
C LYS A 31 -8.05 3.29 -7.57
N GLN A 32 -7.60 2.57 -6.54
CA GLN A 32 -8.15 1.24 -6.19
C GLN A 32 -9.37 1.32 -5.29
N THR A 33 -9.60 2.45 -4.64
CA THR A 33 -10.74 2.62 -3.74
C THR A 33 -11.99 2.98 -4.54
N HIS A 34 -12.88 2.02 -4.70
CA HIS A 34 -14.16 2.21 -5.38
C HIS A 34 -15.23 1.27 -4.80
N LYS A 35 -16.47 1.75 -4.66
CA LYS A 35 -17.68 0.92 -4.41
C LYS A 35 -17.54 -0.14 -3.29
N GLY A 36 -16.83 0.17 -2.20
CA GLY A 36 -16.64 -0.73 -1.05
C GLY A 36 -15.47 -1.71 -1.16
N GLU A 37 -14.67 -1.64 -2.23
CA GLU A 37 -13.34 -2.26 -2.32
C GLU A 37 -12.26 -1.18 -2.18
N GLY A 38 -11.10 -1.52 -1.63
CA GLY A 38 -10.00 -0.56 -1.47
C GLY A 38 -9.18 -0.76 -0.20
N VAL A 39 -8.48 0.29 0.21
CA VAL A 39 -7.58 0.29 1.37
C VAL A 39 -8.17 1.10 2.51
N GLU A 40 -8.10 0.56 3.72
CA GLU A 40 -8.37 1.25 4.97
C GLU A 40 -7.06 1.50 5.70
N ILE A 41 -6.84 2.72 6.18
CA ILE A 41 -5.70 3.05 7.04
C ILE A 41 -6.20 3.13 8.48
N VAL A 42 -5.97 2.05 9.23
CA VAL A 42 -6.44 1.92 10.63
C VAL A 42 -5.50 2.69 11.56
N GLN A 43 -4.21 2.46 11.40
CA GLN A 43 -3.16 3.03 12.24
C GLN A 43 -1.95 3.41 11.38
N ASP A 44 -1.33 4.54 11.70
CA ASP A 44 -0.13 5.05 11.04
C ASP A 44 0.68 5.89 12.03
N ASP A 45 1.41 5.22 12.92
CA ASP A 45 2.13 5.86 14.02
C ASP A 45 3.63 5.57 13.94
N PRO A 46 4.49 6.53 14.32
CA PRO A 46 5.90 6.25 14.52
C PRO A 46 6.07 5.28 15.69
N PHE A 47 7.09 4.43 15.61
CA PHE A 47 7.54 3.60 16.73
C PHE A 47 9.02 3.86 17.02
N ASP A 48 9.39 3.69 18.28
CA ASP A 48 10.76 3.78 18.77
C ASP A 48 10.96 2.74 19.89
N ASN A 49 12.21 2.34 20.11
CA ASN A 49 12.65 1.35 21.10
C ASN A 49 12.01 -0.04 20.94
N ILE A 50 11.67 -0.44 19.70
CA ILE A 50 11.17 -1.78 19.38
C ILE A 50 12.20 -2.50 18.48
N PRO A 51 13.01 -3.43 19.02
CA PRO A 51 14.05 -4.08 18.24
C PRO A 51 13.49 -5.06 17.22
N LEU A 52 13.61 -4.69 15.93
CA LEU A 52 13.27 -5.49 14.77
C LEU A 52 14.53 -6.02 14.07
N CYS A 53 14.37 -7.12 13.33
CA CYS A 53 15.46 -7.78 12.59
C CYS A 53 16.72 -8.01 13.44
N HIS A 54 16.55 -8.66 14.59
CA HIS A 54 17.63 -8.95 15.54
C HIS A 54 18.33 -7.67 16.07
N GLY A 55 17.57 -6.60 16.31
CA GLY A 55 18.08 -5.34 16.88
C GLY A 55 18.76 -4.41 15.87
N ARG A 56 18.65 -4.71 14.56
CA ARG A 56 19.19 -3.84 13.50
C ARG A 56 18.40 -2.55 13.33
N TYR A 57 17.09 -2.59 13.62
CA TYR A 57 16.20 -1.44 13.50
C TYR A 57 15.41 -1.31 14.80
N ASN A 58 15.43 -0.12 15.42
CA ASN A 58 14.75 0.13 16.70
C ASN A 58 13.68 1.23 16.59
N GLU A 59 13.68 1.99 15.50
CA GLU A 59 12.73 3.07 15.20
C GLU A 59 12.18 2.94 13.78
N GLY A 60 11.02 3.52 13.51
CA GLY A 60 10.41 3.55 12.18
C GLY A 60 8.94 3.95 12.17
N GLN A 61 8.23 3.60 11.10
CA GLN A 61 6.79 3.82 10.95
C GLN A 61 6.04 2.49 11.04
N PHE A 62 4.99 2.43 11.86
CA PHE A 62 4.07 1.30 11.92
C PHE A 62 2.76 1.66 11.22
N THR A 63 2.37 0.84 10.24
CA THR A 63 1.07 0.99 9.56
C THR A 63 0.24 -0.27 9.68
N HIS A 64 -1.01 -0.12 10.09
CA HIS A 64 -2.02 -1.17 10.02
C HIS A 64 -3.06 -0.81 8.95
N LYS A 65 -3.14 -1.65 7.90
CA LYS A 65 -4.02 -1.42 6.74
C LYS A 65 -4.91 -2.63 6.49
N ILE A 66 -6.19 -2.39 6.23
CA ILE A 66 -7.15 -3.44 5.85
C ILE A 66 -7.47 -3.29 4.37
N TYR A 67 -7.19 -4.35 3.61
CA TYR A 67 -7.53 -4.41 2.18
C TYR A 67 -8.88 -5.10 2.01
N HIS A 68 -9.87 -4.34 1.54
CA HIS A 68 -11.22 -4.80 1.28
C HIS A 68 -11.30 -5.31 -0.16
N HIS A 69 -11.46 -6.62 -0.35
CA HIS A 69 -11.45 -7.23 -1.67
C HIS A 69 -12.49 -8.34 -1.79
N ARG A 70 -13.50 -8.15 -2.65
CA ARG A 70 -14.70 -9.02 -2.70
C ARG A 70 -14.54 -10.20 -3.66
N GLN A 71 -13.72 -10.06 -4.70
CA GLN A 71 -13.66 -11.02 -5.80
C GLN A 71 -12.68 -12.20 -5.57
N LEU A 72 -11.44 -11.95 -5.16
CA LEU A 72 -10.40 -12.99 -5.14
C LEU A 72 -10.37 -13.91 -3.90
N ALA A 73 -11.03 -13.54 -2.79
CA ALA A 73 -10.86 -14.26 -1.52
C ALA A 73 -11.62 -15.60 -1.42
N ARG A 74 -12.75 -15.74 -2.11
CA ARG A 74 -13.63 -16.92 -1.98
C ARG A 74 -13.09 -18.16 -2.70
N GLU A 75 -12.37 -17.97 -3.80
CA GLU A 75 -11.89 -19.08 -4.65
C GLU A 75 -10.46 -19.54 -4.28
N MET A 76 -9.67 -18.70 -3.60
CA MET A 76 -8.25 -18.99 -3.33
C MET A 76 -7.99 -19.85 -2.09
N THR A 77 -8.90 -19.89 -1.11
CA THR A 77 -8.64 -20.56 0.19
C THR A 77 -8.46 -22.08 0.08
N HIS A 78 -8.86 -22.69 -1.04
CA HIS A 78 -8.83 -24.14 -1.25
C HIS A 78 -8.14 -24.55 -2.56
N PHE A 79 -7.44 -23.62 -3.24
CA PHE A 79 -6.81 -23.90 -4.55
C PHE A 79 -5.38 -24.46 -4.42
N PRO A 80 -5.11 -25.69 -4.91
CA PRO A 80 -3.75 -26.22 -4.99
C PRO A 80 -2.90 -25.33 -5.91
N GLY A 81 -1.93 -24.61 -5.33
CA GLY A 81 -1.09 -23.66 -6.08
C GLY A 81 -1.33 -22.18 -5.77
N ALA A 82 -2.14 -21.86 -4.75
CA ALA A 82 -2.32 -20.49 -4.28
C ALA A 82 -0.99 -19.76 -4.03
N GLU A 83 0.01 -20.41 -3.42
CA GLU A 83 1.35 -19.81 -3.22
C GLU A 83 2.02 -19.38 -4.55
N LYS A 84 1.86 -20.18 -5.62
CA LYS A 84 2.41 -19.85 -6.95
C LYS A 84 1.65 -18.68 -7.59
N LEU A 85 0.33 -18.66 -7.45
CA LEU A 85 -0.53 -17.59 -7.96
C LEU A 85 -0.21 -16.25 -7.27
N VAL A 86 -0.12 -16.25 -5.93
CA VAL A 86 0.28 -15.06 -5.14
C VAL A 86 1.64 -14.55 -5.61
N GLY A 87 2.61 -15.44 -5.85
CA GLY A 87 3.91 -15.05 -6.40
C GLY A 87 3.83 -14.39 -7.78
N LEU A 88 2.94 -14.87 -8.66
CA LEU A 88 2.73 -14.26 -9.99
C LEU A 88 2.05 -12.89 -9.88
N GLU A 89 1.05 -12.74 -9.02
CA GLU A 89 0.37 -11.46 -8.79
C GLU A 89 1.29 -10.45 -8.13
N HIS A 90 2.10 -10.86 -7.15
CA HIS A 90 3.14 -10.00 -6.56
C HIS A 90 4.14 -9.51 -7.61
N ARG A 91 4.56 -10.37 -8.55
CA ARG A 91 5.44 -9.92 -9.65
C ARG A 91 4.78 -8.85 -10.51
N LYS A 92 3.49 -8.99 -10.83
CA LYS A 92 2.73 -8.00 -11.62
C LYS A 92 2.57 -6.69 -10.87
N ILE A 93 2.21 -6.75 -9.59
CA ILE A 93 2.07 -5.57 -8.72
C ILE A 93 3.40 -4.84 -8.63
N ASN A 94 4.50 -5.55 -8.34
CA ASN A 94 5.84 -4.96 -8.28
C ASN A 94 6.21 -4.28 -9.59
N PHE A 95 6.00 -4.95 -10.73
CA PHE A 95 6.31 -4.38 -12.03
C PHE A 95 5.54 -3.07 -12.28
N LYS A 96 4.21 -3.08 -12.11
CA LYS A 96 3.37 -1.90 -12.34
C LYS A 96 3.68 -0.77 -11.36
N PHE A 97 3.88 -1.09 -10.09
CA PHE A 97 4.12 -0.10 -9.04
C PHE A 97 5.44 0.64 -9.27
N HIS A 98 6.52 -0.08 -9.60
CA HIS A 98 7.82 0.55 -9.84
C HIS A 98 7.84 1.32 -11.17
N GLN A 99 7.13 0.84 -12.20
CA GLN A 99 6.88 1.63 -13.40
C GLN A 99 6.17 2.94 -13.06
N GLN A 100 5.11 2.88 -12.25
CA GLN A 100 4.37 4.07 -11.83
C GLN A 100 5.28 5.09 -11.14
N ILE A 101 6.09 4.67 -10.17
CA ILE A 101 7.06 5.54 -9.48
C ILE A 101 7.91 6.31 -10.51
N PHE A 102 8.51 5.60 -11.47
CA PHE A 102 9.37 6.24 -12.46
C PHE A 102 8.59 7.15 -13.42
N THR A 103 7.44 6.71 -13.91
CA THR A 103 6.65 7.48 -14.89
C THR A 103 5.97 8.71 -14.31
N SER A 104 5.80 8.77 -12.98
CA SER A 104 5.24 9.95 -12.30
C SER A 104 6.31 10.80 -11.62
N ILE A 105 7.58 10.69 -12.01
CA ILE A 105 8.70 11.41 -11.38
C ILE A 105 8.48 12.92 -11.34
N ASP A 106 7.93 13.51 -12.41
CA ASP A 106 7.65 14.93 -12.49
C ASP A 106 6.62 15.41 -11.44
N SER A 107 5.84 14.49 -10.86
CA SER A 107 4.81 14.80 -9.86
C SER A 107 5.30 14.72 -8.42
N TRP A 108 6.40 14.02 -8.16
CA TRP A 108 6.90 13.81 -6.79
C TRP A 108 8.35 14.22 -6.58
N PHE A 109 9.11 14.42 -7.65
CA PHE A 109 10.50 14.85 -7.53
C PHE A 109 10.58 16.24 -6.91
N GLY A 110 11.37 16.36 -5.84
CA GLY A 110 11.51 17.61 -5.08
C GLY A 110 10.50 17.78 -3.94
N LEU A 111 9.52 16.88 -3.76
CA LEU A 111 8.66 16.90 -2.58
C LEU A 111 9.49 16.68 -1.31
N THR A 112 9.11 17.42 -0.27
CA THR A 112 9.62 17.24 1.08
C THR A 112 8.82 16.16 1.82
N TRP A 113 9.40 15.60 2.88
CA TRP A 113 8.67 14.67 3.74
C TRP A 113 7.46 15.32 4.41
N ASP A 114 7.52 16.61 4.75
CA ASP A 114 6.40 17.32 5.35
C ASP A 114 5.20 17.38 4.40
N GLU A 115 5.43 17.67 3.12
CA GLU A 115 4.40 17.63 2.08
C GLU A 115 3.85 16.21 1.87
N VAL A 116 4.70 15.18 1.93
CA VAL A 116 4.25 13.78 1.85
C VAL A 116 3.35 13.43 3.03
N ARG A 117 3.70 13.84 4.25
CA ARG A 117 2.87 13.59 5.45
C ARG A 117 1.54 14.30 5.37
N GLU A 118 1.52 15.52 4.86
CA GLU A 118 0.25 16.24 4.62
C GLU A 118 -0.63 15.45 3.64
N GLN A 119 -0.06 14.96 2.54
CA GLN A 119 -0.79 14.14 1.57
C GLN A 119 -1.29 12.80 2.16
N GLU A 120 -0.53 12.16 3.06
CA GLU A 120 -0.96 10.93 3.75
C GLU A 120 -2.18 11.19 4.65
N VAL A 121 -2.20 12.32 5.37
CA VAL A 121 -3.35 12.75 6.18
C VAL A 121 -4.56 13.03 5.28
N GLN A 122 -4.37 13.76 4.19
CA GLN A 122 -5.44 14.04 3.21
C GLN A 122 -6.01 12.75 2.63
N LEU A 123 -5.14 11.83 2.20
CA LEU A 123 -5.54 10.53 1.67
C LEU A 123 -6.40 9.76 2.67
N ARG A 124 -6.00 9.72 3.95
CA ARG A 124 -6.77 9.02 4.98
C ARG A 124 -8.20 9.58 5.06
N THR A 125 -8.34 10.90 5.11
CA THR A 125 -9.65 11.56 5.14
C THR A 125 -10.46 11.30 3.87
N GLU A 126 -9.84 11.32 2.70
CA GLU A 126 -10.50 10.99 1.42
C GLU A 126 -11.03 9.56 1.40
N LEU A 127 -10.21 8.59 1.80
CA LEU A 127 -10.58 7.18 1.84
C LEU A 127 -11.73 6.92 2.84
N ASP A 128 -11.66 7.53 4.03
CA ASP A 128 -12.71 7.41 5.05
C ASP A 128 -14.03 8.05 4.57
N THR A 129 -13.96 9.19 3.89
CA THR A 129 -15.13 9.86 3.30
C THR A 129 -15.77 9.02 2.21
N GLN A 130 -14.97 8.47 1.28
CA GLN A 130 -15.47 7.56 0.25
C GLN A 130 -16.15 6.35 0.88
N ARG A 131 -15.53 5.73 1.88
CA ARG A 131 -16.10 4.59 2.61
C ARG A 131 -17.40 4.95 3.31
N ALA A 132 -17.48 6.09 3.98
CA ALA A 132 -18.70 6.56 4.65
C ALA A 132 -19.84 6.81 3.65
N ALA A 133 -19.54 7.42 2.50
CA ALA A 133 -20.52 7.67 1.45
C ALA A 133 -21.11 6.37 0.86
N TYR A 134 -20.30 5.32 0.73
CA TYR A 134 -20.77 3.99 0.26
C TYR A 134 -21.23 3.08 1.43
N GLY A 135 -21.09 3.53 2.67
CA GLY A 135 -21.27 2.77 3.91
C GLY A 135 -22.72 2.56 4.38
N LEU A 136 -23.72 3.14 3.71
CA LEU A 136 -25.14 2.89 4.02
C LEU A 136 -25.70 1.55 3.49
N CYS A 137 -24.89 0.70 2.85
CA CYS A 137 -25.38 -0.58 2.30
C CYS A 137 -24.81 -1.86 2.96
N PHE A 138 -23.94 -1.76 3.96
CA PHE A 138 -23.27 -2.94 4.54
C PHE A 138 -23.75 -3.39 5.94
N PHE A 139 -24.62 -2.62 6.61
CA PHE A 139 -25.14 -2.94 7.95
C PHE A 139 -26.67 -3.13 8.04
N SER A 140 -27.33 -3.52 6.94
CA SER A 140 -28.75 -3.90 6.94
C SER A 140 -28.97 -5.26 6.27
N LEU A 141 -28.31 -6.29 6.78
CA LEU A 141 -28.77 -7.68 6.69
C LEU A 141 -28.50 -8.36 8.03
N ARG A 142 -29.27 -7.94 9.04
CA ARG A 142 -29.69 -8.81 10.15
C ARG A 142 -31.21 -8.82 10.14
#